data_AF-A0A1F6ZRK1-F1
#
_entry.id   AF-A0A1F6ZRK1-F1
#
_cell.length_a   1.000
_cell.length_b   1.000
_cell.length_c   1.000
_cell.angle_alpha   90.00
_cell.angle_beta   90.00
_cell.angle_gamma   90.00
#
_symmetry.space_group_name_H-M   'P 1'
#
loop_
_entity.id
_entity.type
_entity.pdbx_description
1 polymer ?
#
loop_
_entity_poly.entity_id
_entity_poly.type
_entity_poly.pdbx_seq_one_letter_code
_entity_poly.pdbx_strand_id
1 'polypeptide(L)'
;MDFDMLLASPRWGILQIIAEKPSSPVELAGKLGTTVSYVSQQMRLLEVAGLVKKERTGAVEKGKPRTLFSISDEIAYFVLLAKGFSSKRLVKTQASHKNTLRIWSVQDVSLHPYIERLYWKLCDSEEVEGVFIEISSPYRIIIASKSKKLRQDIENYLKKFDRKLDVSFANNPIKIPSEGFVSLEIQLNKLKGGKNND
;
A
#
# COMPACT_ATOMS: atom_id res chain seq x y z
N MET A 1 -19.77 16.42 -7.38
CA MET A 1 -18.44 16.98 -7.03
C MET A 1 -17.42 16.23 -7.84
N ASP A 2 -16.53 16.92 -8.56
CA ASP A 2 -15.48 16.24 -9.32
C ASP A 2 -14.45 15.67 -8.33
N PHE A 3 -14.22 14.36 -8.39
CA PHE A 3 -13.31 13.68 -7.49
C PHE A 3 -11.86 14.12 -7.71
N ASP A 4 -11.52 14.56 -8.93
CA ASP A 4 -10.22 15.13 -9.25
C ASP A 4 -9.96 16.39 -8.42
N MET A 5 -11.00 17.20 -8.18
CA MET A 5 -10.89 18.34 -7.30
C MET A 5 -10.55 17.90 -5.88
N LEU A 6 -11.11 16.78 -5.36
CA LEU A 6 -10.84 16.25 -4.01
C LEU A 6 -9.39 15.80 -3.82
N LEU A 7 -8.72 15.40 -4.89
CA LEU A 7 -7.33 14.93 -4.88
C LEU A 7 -6.32 16.03 -5.25
N ALA A 8 -6.74 17.28 -5.45
CA ALA A 8 -5.82 18.38 -5.68
C ALA A 8 -5.02 18.73 -4.40
N SER A 9 -3.83 19.33 -4.57
CA SER A 9 -3.12 20.01 -3.48
C SER A 9 -4.04 21.06 -2.85
N PRO A 10 -4.15 21.17 -1.50
CA PRO A 10 -3.38 20.53 -0.42
C PRO A 10 -3.99 19.23 0.14
N ARG A 11 -5.18 18.82 -0.34
CA ARG A 11 -5.92 17.66 0.21
C ARG A 11 -5.15 16.36 0.01
N TRP A 12 -4.45 16.25 -1.11
CA TRP A 12 -3.54 15.12 -1.33
C TRP A 12 -2.45 15.02 -0.25
N GLY A 13 -1.80 16.13 0.11
CA GLY A 13 -0.77 16.14 1.15
C GLY A 13 -1.32 15.72 2.52
N ILE A 14 -2.54 16.13 2.85
CA ILE A 14 -3.25 15.65 4.03
C ILE A 14 -3.45 14.13 3.98
N LEU A 15 -3.98 13.61 2.86
CA LEU A 15 -4.24 12.18 2.67
C LEU A 15 -2.95 11.35 2.80
N GLN A 16 -1.83 11.83 2.25
CA GLN A 16 -0.52 11.18 2.39
C GLN A 16 -0.09 11.06 3.85
N ILE A 17 -0.20 12.14 4.63
CA ILE A 17 0.20 12.13 6.03
C ILE A 17 -0.67 11.17 6.87
N ILE A 18 -1.99 11.19 6.67
CA ILE A 18 -2.90 10.33 7.45
C ILE A 18 -2.89 8.88 6.99
N ALA A 19 -2.43 8.60 5.75
CA ALA A 19 -2.19 7.24 5.26
C ALA A 19 -1.09 6.54 6.07
N GLU A 20 -0.05 7.28 6.45
CA GLU A 20 1.04 6.77 7.28
C GLU A 20 0.60 6.61 8.74
N LYS A 21 -0.09 7.62 9.28
CA LYS A 21 -0.49 7.64 10.68
C LYS A 21 -1.71 8.52 10.92
N PRO A 22 -2.73 8.05 11.67
CA PRO A 22 -3.82 8.90 12.12
C PRO A 22 -3.31 10.18 12.80
N SER A 23 -3.79 11.33 12.35
CA SER A 23 -3.23 12.63 12.76
C SER A 23 -4.33 13.64 13.08
N SER A 24 -4.01 14.57 13.98
CA SER A 24 -4.88 15.69 14.34
C SER A 24 -4.69 16.90 13.42
N PRO A 25 -5.65 17.85 13.37
CA PRO A 25 -5.51 19.07 12.58
C PRO A 25 -4.27 19.91 12.93
N VAL A 26 -3.84 19.89 14.19
CA VAL A 26 -2.65 20.63 14.65
C VAL A 26 -1.38 20.02 14.10
N GLU A 27 -1.25 18.69 14.16
CA GLU A 27 -0.09 17.97 13.62
C GLU A 27 -0.01 18.12 12.09
N LEU A 28 -1.15 18.00 11.41
CA LEU A 28 -1.24 18.18 9.96
C LEU A 28 -0.85 19.61 9.55
N ALA A 29 -1.33 20.62 10.27
CA ALA A 29 -0.97 22.02 10.01
C ALA A 29 0.54 22.26 10.18
N GLY A 30 1.15 21.68 11.22
CA GLY A 30 2.59 21.74 11.45
C GLY A 30 3.39 21.09 10.32
N LYS A 31 3.01 19.89 9.88
CA LYS A 31 3.68 19.16 8.78
C LYS A 31 3.54 19.86 7.43
N LEU A 32 2.40 20.50 7.16
CA LEU A 32 2.10 21.14 5.88
C LEU A 32 2.51 22.63 5.84
N GLY A 33 2.99 23.21 6.95
CA GLY A 33 3.36 24.63 7.01
C GLY A 33 2.17 25.57 6.80
N THR A 34 0.99 25.23 7.35
CA THR A 34 -0.24 26.00 7.16
C THR A 34 -1.02 26.18 8.47
N THR A 35 -2.21 26.79 8.43
CA THR A 35 -3.02 27.05 9.63
C THR A 35 -3.94 25.89 9.98
N VAL A 36 -4.21 25.70 11.27
CA VAL A 36 -5.16 24.68 11.78
C VAL A 36 -6.57 24.90 11.24
N SER A 37 -7.00 26.16 11.08
CA SER A 37 -8.30 26.51 10.51
C SER A 37 -8.42 26.01 9.07
N TYR A 38 -7.40 26.26 8.25
CA TYR A 38 -7.35 25.79 6.86
C TYR A 38 -7.40 24.27 6.77
N VAL A 39 -6.56 23.56 7.53
CA VAL A 39 -6.60 22.08 7.59
C VAL A 39 -7.97 21.59 8.01
N SER A 40 -8.58 22.18 9.03
CA SER A 40 -9.90 21.77 9.52
C SER A 40 -10.99 21.91 8.45
N GLN A 41 -10.93 22.97 7.64
CA GLN A 41 -11.84 23.13 6.48
C GLN A 41 -11.62 22.04 5.44
N GLN A 42 -10.36 21.75 5.06
CA GLN A 42 -10.05 20.69 4.09
C GLN A 42 -10.47 19.31 4.61
N MET A 43 -10.25 19.03 5.89
CA MET A 43 -10.67 17.76 6.52
C MET A 43 -12.18 17.58 6.49
N ARG A 44 -12.96 18.64 6.72
CA ARG A 44 -14.42 18.58 6.63
C ARG A 44 -14.88 18.23 5.20
N LEU A 45 -14.21 18.78 4.18
CA LEU A 45 -14.52 18.43 2.78
C LEU A 45 -14.20 16.95 2.49
N LEU A 46 -13.06 16.46 2.97
CA LEU A 46 -12.66 15.05 2.82
C LEU A 46 -13.60 14.11 3.59
N GLU A 47 -14.08 14.52 4.77
CA GLU A 47 -15.02 13.76 5.60
C GLU A 47 -16.38 13.65 4.92
N VAL A 48 -16.90 14.76 4.38
CA VAL A 48 -18.14 14.78 3.58
C VAL A 48 -18.01 13.91 2.33
N ALA A 49 -16.82 13.84 1.73
CA ALA A 49 -16.54 12.97 0.59
C ALA A 49 -16.35 11.49 0.97
N GLY A 50 -16.36 11.16 2.26
CA GLY A 50 -16.15 9.79 2.75
C GLY A 50 -14.70 9.30 2.66
N LEU A 51 -13.72 10.17 2.38
CA LEU A 51 -12.31 9.78 2.24
C LEU A 51 -11.60 9.64 3.59
N VAL A 52 -12.06 10.40 4.59
CA VAL A 52 -11.51 10.37 5.93
C VAL A 52 -12.60 10.18 6.96
N LYS A 53 -12.26 9.45 8.02
CA LYS A 53 -13.10 9.28 9.20
C LYS A 53 -12.50 10.02 10.39
N LYS A 54 -13.39 10.46 11.27
CA LYS A 54 -13.07 11.24 12.45
C LYS A 54 -13.32 10.41 13.70
N GLU A 55 -12.29 10.24 14.53
CA GLU A 55 -12.37 9.48 15.77
C GLU A 55 -12.05 10.38 16.97
N ARG A 56 -12.92 10.37 17.98
CA ARG A 56 -12.65 11.06 19.25
C ARG A 56 -11.83 10.14 20.14
N THR A 57 -10.66 10.60 20.53
CA THR A 57 -9.81 9.88 21.49
C THR A 57 -10.39 10.10 22.89
N GLY A 58 -10.56 9.02 23.66
CA GLY A 58 -11.02 9.10 25.05
C GLY A 58 -10.00 9.69 26.04
N ALA A 59 -8.76 9.94 25.58
CA ALA A 59 -7.68 10.47 26.41
C ALA A 59 -7.88 11.98 26.63
N VAL A 60 -8.27 12.34 27.85
CA VAL A 60 -8.39 13.74 28.33
C VAL A 60 -7.08 14.18 29.01
N GLU A 61 -5.93 13.73 28.53
CA GLU A 61 -4.67 14.28 29.01
C GLU A 61 -4.49 15.69 28.42
N LYS A 62 -4.16 16.65 29.29
CA LYS A 62 -3.98 18.06 28.91
C LYS A 62 -2.89 18.16 27.84
N GLY A 63 -3.27 18.65 26.66
CA GLY A 63 -2.35 18.83 25.53
C GLY A 63 -2.39 17.74 24.45
N LYS A 64 -3.06 16.60 24.68
CA LYS A 64 -3.26 15.61 23.61
C LYS A 64 -4.45 15.97 22.71
N PRO A 65 -4.37 15.70 21.39
CA PRO A 65 -5.49 15.96 20.49
C PRO A 65 -6.72 15.11 20.85
N ARG A 66 -7.87 15.77 20.96
CA ARG A 66 -9.17 15.11 21.24
C ARG A 66 -9.80 14.45 20.01
N THR A 67 -9.20 14.65 18.85
CA THR A 67 -9.74 14.19 17.58
C THR A 67 -8.57 13.80 16.68
N LEU A 68 -8.63 12.57 16.20
CA LEU A 68 -7.74 12.05 15.18
C LEU A 68 -8.56 11.78 13.92
N PHE A 69 -7.88 11.91 12.78
CA PHE A 69 -8.43 11.57 11.50
C PHE A 69 -7.56 10.50 10.85
N SER A 70 -8.22 9.59 10.14
CA SER A 70 -7.61 8.50 9.38
C SER A 70 -8.40 8.27 8.09
N ILE A 71 -7.83 7.50 7.15
CA ILE A 71 -8.53 7.13 5.91
C ILE A 71 -9.74 6.25 6.27
N SER A 72 -10.90 6.51 5.64
CA SER A 72 -12.13 5.74 5.92
C SER A 72 -12.07 4.31 5.40
N ASP A 73 -11.62 4.15 4.15
CA ASP A 73 -11.58 2.91 3.40
C ASP A 73 -10.30 2.86 2.56
N GLU A 74 -9.78 1.66 2.29
CA GLU A 74 -8.77 1.49 1.26
C GLU A 74 -9.43 1.61 -0.12
N ILE A 75 -9.04 2.64 -0.86
CA ILE A 75 -9.63 2.99 -2.16
C ILE A 75 -8.55 3.17 -3.22
N ALA A 76 -8.90 2.90 -4.46
CA ALA A 76 -8.12 3.26 -5.63
C ALA A 76 -8.97 4.10 -6.57
N TYR A 77 -8.42 5.21 -7.01
CA TYR A 77 -9.03 6.08 -8.00
C TYR A 77 -8.28 5.94 -9.31
N PHE A 78 -8.96 5.40 -10.31
CA PHE A 78 -8.41 5.13 -11.63
C PHE A 78 -8.91 6.17 -12.61
N VAL A 79 -7.97 6.79 -13.33
CA VAL A 79 -8.24 7.58 -14.53
C VAL A 79 -7.53 6.88 -15.69
N LEU A 80 -8.29 6.18 -16.52
CA LEU A 80 -7.77 5.51 -17.70
C LEU A 80 -8.11 6.31 -18.95
N LEU A 81 -7.10 6.52 -19.78
CA LEU A 81 -7.24 7.12 -21.10
C LEU A 81 -6.41 6.30 -22.10
N ALA A 82 -7.11 5.59 -22.98
CA ALA A 82 -6.54 4.78 -24.04
C ALA A 82 -7.33 4.97 -25.35
N LYS A 83 -6.74 4.56 -26.48
CA LYS A 83 -7.42 4.63 -27.78
C LYS A 83 -8.69 3.77 -27.73
N GLY A 84 -9.86 4.40 -27.88
CA GLY A 84 -11.17 3.72 -27.86
C GLY A 84 -11.69 3.36 -26.46
N PHE A 85 -11.01 3.77 -25.39
CA PHE A 85 -11.44 3.50 -24.02
C PHE A 85 -11.03 4.63 -23.07
N SER A 86 -12.01 5.23 -22.40
CA SER A 86 -11.77 6.15 -21.29
C SER A 86 -12.67 5.78 -20.11
N SER A 87 -12.12 5.86 -18.91
CA SER A 87 -12.87 5.51 -17.70
C SER A 87 -12.30 6.23 -16.48
N LYS A 88 -13.19 6.77 -15.65
CA LYS A 88 -12.87 7.25 -14.31
C LYS A 88 -13.65 6.42 -13.29
N ARG A 89 -12.96 5.78 -12.36
CA ARG A 89 -13.62 4.93 -11.34
C ARG A 89 -12.94 5.04 -9.99
N LEU A 90 -13.76 5.15 -8.96
CA LEU A 90 -13.36 4.93 -7.57
C LEU A 90 -13.78 3.52 -7.19
N VAL A 91 -12.85 2.71 -6.70
CA VAL A 91 -13.15 1.35 -6.25
C VAL A 91 -12.54 1.11 -4.88
N LYS A 92 -13.23 0.31 -4.06
CA LYS A 92 -12.65 -0.23 -2.83
C LYS A 92 -11.60 -1.28 -3.19
N THR A 93 -10.43 -1.20 -2.57
CA THR A 93 -9.34 -2.14 -2.85
C THR A 93 -9.42 -3.35 -1.92
N GLN A 94 -8.92 -4.47 -2.43
CA GLN A 94 -8.63 -5.67 -1.66
C GLN A 94 -7.11 -5.84 -1.62
N ALA A 95 -6.60 -6.77 -0.80
CA ALA A 95 -5.16 -7.01 -0.70
C ALA A 95 -4.50 -7.32 -2.07
N SER A 96 -5.16 -8.14 -2.91
CA SER A 96 -4.71 -8.42 -4.27
C SER A 96 -4.62 -7.17 -5.13
N HIS A 97 -5.66 -6.32 -5.12
CA HIS A 97 -5.67 -5.04 -5.85
C HIS A 97 -4.51 -4.14 -5.40
N LYS A 98 -4.24 -4.06 -4.08
CA LYS A 98 -3.14 -3.27 -3.53
C LYS A 98 -1.79 -3.75 -4.06
N ASN A 99 -1.57 -5.06 -4.11
CA ASN A 99 -0.32 -5.62 -4.60
C ASN A 99 -0.12 -5.34 -6.10
N THR A 100 -1.15 -5.50 -6.92
CA THR A 100 -1.08 -5.12 -8.34
C THR A 100 -0.74 -3.64 -8.51
N LEU A 101 -1.43 -2.75 -7.76
CA LEU A 101 -1.16 -1.31 -7.80
C LEU A 101 0.26 -0.96 -7.34
N ARG A 102 0.76 -1.64 -6.31
CA ARG A 102 2.13 -1.53 -5.80
C ARG A 102 3.15 -1.97 -6.85
N ILE A 103 2.89 -3.06 -7.57
CA ILE A 103 3.74 -3.50 -8.69
C ILE A 103 3.71 -2.46 -9.82
N TRP A 104 2.54 -1.90 -10.14
CA TRP A 104 2.42 -0.88 -11.20
C TRP A 104 3.03 0.48 -10.83
N SER A 105 3.30 0.70 -9.54
CA SER A 105 4.02 1.89 -9.07
C SER A 105 5.53 1.84 -9.33
N VAL A 106 6.07 0.69 -9.73
CA VAL A 106 7.46 0.53 -10.19
C VAL A 106 7.64 1.32 -11.50
N GLN A 107 8.65 2.19 -11.58
CA GLN A 107 8.76 3.10 -12.73
C GLN A 107 9.13 2.37 -14.03
N ASP A 108 9.89 1.28 -13.95
CA ASP A 108 10.20 0.45 -15.11
C ASP A 108 9.04 -0.49 -15.44
N VAL A 109 8.21 -0.03 -16.38
CA VAL A 109 7.04 -0.75 -16.90
C VAL A 109 7.41 -2.10 -17.52
N SER A 110 8.64 -2.25 -18.04
CA SER A 110 9.07 -3.51 -18.64
C SER A 110 9.18 -4.64 -17.61
N LEU A 111 9.32 -4.30 -16.32
CA LEU A 111 9.41 -5.27 -15.23
C LEU A 111 8.05 -5.75 -14.72
N HIS A 112 6.98 -4.95 -14.90
CA HIS A 112 5.63 -5.25 -14.39
C HIS A 112 5.18 -6.69 -14.66
N PRO A 113 5.17 -7.22 -15.91
CA PRO A 113 4.69 -8.57 -16.16
C PRO A 113 5.53 -9.66 -15.48
N TYR A 114 6.82 -9.40 -15.22
CA TYR A 114 7.70 -10.36 -14.55
C TYR A 114 7.46 -10.36 -13.05
N ILE A 115 7.32 -9.17 -12.45
CA ILE A 115 7.03 -9.01 -11.02
C ILE A 115 5.65 -9.60 -10.70
N GLU A 116 4.63 -9.35 -11.53
CA GLU A 116 3.30 -9.93 -11.36
C GLU A 116 3.32 -11.46 -11.37
N ARG A 117 3.99 -12.06 -12.36
CA ARG A 117 4.11 -13.52 -12.46
C ARG A 117 4.82 -14.12 -11.25
N LEU A 118 5.90 -13.47 -10.79
CA LEU A 118 6.59 -13.88 -9.57
C LEU A 118 5.69 -13.76 -8.35
N TYR A 119 4.96 -12.64 -8.20
CA TYR A 119 4.02 -12.43 -7.10
C TYR A 119 2.94 -13.51 -7.08
N TRP A 120 2.32 -13.85 -8.21
CA TRP A 120 1.32 -14.93 -8.28
C TRP A 120 1.89 -16.29 -7.91
N LYS A 121 3.13 -16.58 -8.32
CA LYS A 121 3.83 -17.81 -7.93
C LYS A 121 4.12 -17.87 -6.42
N LEU A 122 4.33 -16.73 -5.77
CA LEU A 122 4.61 -16.62 -4.33
C LEU A 122 3.34 -16.55 -3.47
N CYS A 123 2.24 -16.01 -4.01
CA CYS A 123 0.95 -15.81 -3.34
C CYS A 123 0.42 -17.09 -2.68
N ASP A 124 0.61 -18.23 -3.32
CA ASP A 124 0.08 -19.52 -2.84
C ASP A 124 1.02 -20.22 -1.84
N SER A 125 2.18 -19.64 -1.54
CA SER A 125 3.19 -20.26 -0.68
C SER A 125 3.12 -19.75 0.75
N GLU A 126 2.73 -20.63 1.68
CA GLU A 126 2.77 -20.37 3.13
C GLU A 126 4.21 -20.16 3.66
N GLU A 127 5.21 -20.55 2.89
CA GLU A 127 6.63 -20.42 3.26
C GLU A 127 7.18 -18.99 3.06
N VAL A 128 6.40 -18.07 2.47
CA VAL A 128 6.81 -16.67 2.25
C VAL A 128 6.40 -15.82 3.44
N GLU A 129 7.38 -15.20 4.10
CA GLU A 129 7.15 -14.28 5.22
C GLU A 129 6.92 -12.84 4.73
N GLY A 130 7.44 -12.48 3.54
CA GLY A 130 7.22 -11.17 2.94
C GLY A 130 7.94 -11.01 1.60
N VAL A 131 7.43 -10.09 0.78
CA VAL A 131 8.06 -9.70 -0.49
C VAL A 131 8.20 -8.19 -0.52
N PHE A 132 9.40 -7.72 -0.87
CA PHE A 132 9.74 -6.30 -0.91
C PHE A 132 10.33 -5.97 -2.28
N ILE A 133 9.88 -4.88 -2.88
CA ILE A 133 10.40 -4.37 -4.15
C ILE A 133 11.09 -3.05 -3.86
N GLU A 134 12.38 -2.97 -4.17
CA GLU A 134 13.11 -1.70 -4.19
C GLU A 134 12.59 -0.85 -5.35
N ILE A 135 12.09 0.35 -5.07
CA ILE A 135 11.46 1.23 -6.09
C ILE A 135 12.47 2.12 -6.81
N SER A 136 13.73 2.15 -6.35
CA SER A 136 14.84 2.84 -7.00
C SER A 136 15.66 1.88 -7.85
N SER A 137 16.10 2.35 -9.02
CA SER A 137 17.04 1.60 -9.85
C SER A 137 18.39 1.46 -9.15
N PRO A 138 19.02 0.26 -9.13
CA PRO A 138 18.54 -0.98 -9.75
C PRO A 138 17.40 -1.63 -8.96
N TYR A 139 16.33 -2.04 -9.65
CA TYR A 139 15.19 -2.71 -9.03
C TYR A 139 15.60 -4.08 -8.48
N ARG A 140 15.43 -4.26 -7.18
CA ARG A 140 15.67 -5.53 -6.49
C ARG A 140 14.41 -6.01 -5.79
N ILE A 141 14.14 -7.30 -5.92
CA ILE A 141 13.08 -7.98 -5.17
C ILE A 141 13.73 -8.75 -4.04
N ILE A 142 13.27 -8.53 -2.82
CA ILE A 142 13.71 -9.28 -1.65
C ILE A 142 12.57 -10.18 -1.19
N ILE A 143 12.82 -11.48 -1.16
CA ILE A 143 11.88 -12.48 -0.65
C ILE A 143 12.36 -12.93 0.72
N ALA A 144 11.56 -12.65 1.75
CA ALA A 144 11.80 -13.15 3.09
C ALA A 144 11.20 -14.56 3.22
N SER A 145 12.05 -15.57 3.40
CA SER A 145 11.63 -16.96 3.62
C SER A 145 12.76 -17.77 4.26
N LYS A 146 12.40 -18.67 5.17
CA LYS A 146 13.32 -19.67 5.75
C LYS A 146 13.42 -20.95 4.94
N SER A 147 12.54 -21.13 3.94
CA SER A 147 12.50 -22.37 3.17
C SER A 147 13.57 -22.41 2.08
N LYS A 148 14.54 -23.32 2.27
CA LYS A 148 15.52 -23.64 1.22
C LYS A 148 14.86 -24.21 -0.03
N LYS A 149 13.76 -24.96 0.14
CA LYS A 149 13.01 -25.57 -0.96
C LYS A 149 12.34 -24.50 -1.83
N LEU A 150 11.64 -23.54 -1.21
CA LEU A 150 11.05 -22.42 -1.93
C LEU A 150 12.12 -21.62 -2.66
N ARG A 151 13.23 -21.30 -1.98
CA ARG A 151 14.34 -20.59 -2.60
C ARG A 151 14.82 -21.28 -3.87
N GLN A 152 15.03 -22.60 -3.82
CA GLN A 152 15.47 -23.38 -4.99
C GLN A 152 14.41 -23.40 -6.10
N ASP A 153 13.12 -23.50 -5.76
CA ASP A 153 12.01 -23.46 -6.73
C ASP A 153 11.95 -22.11 -7.44
N ILE A 154 12.05 -21.01 -6.69
CA ILE A 154 12.03 -19.66 -7.24
C ILE A 154 13.28 -19.39 -8.08
N GLU A 155 14.47 -19.77 -7.63
CA GLU A 155 15.70 -19.65 -8.43
C GLU A 155 15.58 -20.40 -9.77
N ASN A 156 14.96 -21.59 -9.78
CA ASN A 156 14.70 -22.33 -11.00
C ASN A 156 13.62 -21.68 -11.87
N TYR A 157 12.58 -21.10 -11.27
CA TYR A 157 11.54 -20.34 -11.96
C TYR A 157 12.12 -19.10 -12.65
N LEU A 158 13.01 -18.36 -11.98
CA LEU A 158 13.63 -17.13 -12.48
C LEU A 158 14.55 -17.35 -13.67
N LYS A 159 15.12 -18.56 -13.84
CA LYS A 159 15.90 -18.92 -15.05
C LYS A 159 15.09 -18.75 -16.33
N LYS A 160 13.75 -18.82 -16.26
CA LYS A 160 12.84 -18.63 -17.41
C LYS A 160 12.71 -17.17 -17.86
N PHE A 161 13.13 -16.22 -17.02
CA PHE A 161 13.01 -14.78 -17.29
C PHE A 161 14.29 -14.14 -17.80
N ASP A 162 15.27 -14.94 -18.22
CA ASP A 162 16.57 -14.43 -18.70
C ASP A 162 17.23 -13.44 -17.72
N ARG A 163 17.07 -13.70 -16.41
CA ARG A 163 17.59 -12.87 -15.32
C ARG A 163 17.17 -11.39 -15.36
N LYS A 164 16.02 -11.08 -15.95
CA LYS A 164 15.44 -9.71 -15.94
C LYS A 164 15.08 -9.19 -14.55
N LEU A 165 14.98 -10.06 -13.55
CA LEU A 165 14.71 -9.69 -12.16
C LEU A 165 15.95 -9.96 -11.29
N ASP A 166 16.41 -8.94 -10.57
CA ASP A 166 17.34 -9.12 -9.45
C ASP A 166 16.54 -9.55 -8.22
N VAL A 167 16.68 -10.82 -7.82
CA VAL A 167 15.95 -11.39 -6.68
C VAL A 167 16.95 -11.87 -5.64
N SER A 168 16.80 -11.39 -4.41
CA SER A 168 17.58 -11.82 -3.26
C SER A 168 16.68 -12.43 -2.17
N PHE A 169 17.26 -13.28 -1.33
CA PHE A 169 16.55 -13.96 -0.26
C PHE A 169 17.06 -13.51 1.11
N ALA A 170 16.14 -13.29 2.04
CA ALA A 170 16.46 -13.04 3.44
C ALA A 170 15.91 -14.16 4.33
N ASN A 171 16.77 -14.70 5.20
CA ASN A 171 16.41 -15.79 6.12
C ASN A 171 15.68 -15.30 7.39
N ASN A 172 15.72 -14.00 7.66
CA ASN A 172 15.13 -13.39 8.84
C ASN A 172 14.01 -12.43 8.41
N PRO A 173 13.00 -12.20 9.28
CA PRO A 173 12.04 -11.14 9.05
C PRO A 173 12.82 -9.83 8.93
N ILE A 174 12.88 -9.31 7.71
CA ILE A 174 13.53 -8.04 7.43
C ILE A 174 12.73 -7.01 8.21
N LYS A 175 13.40 -6.20 9.04
CA LYS A 175 12.79 -4.94 9.50
C LYS A 175 12.46 -4.18 8.22
N ILE A 176 11.17 -4.07 7.90
CA ILE A 176 10.67 -3.45 6.67
C ILE A 176 11.49 -2.18 6.44
N PRO A 177 12.32 -2.12 5.40
CA PRO A 177 13.10 -0.93 5.14
C PRO A 177 12.09 0.18 4.86
N SER A 178 12.12 1.22 5.69
CA SER A 178 11.06 2.25 5.69
C SER A 178 11.13 3.18 4.49
N GLU A 179 12.26 3.23 3.80
CA GLU A 179 12.48 4.09 2.64
C GLU A 179 12.96 3.28 1.44
N GLY A 180 12.39 3.57 0.27
CA GLY A 180 12.82 2.96 -1.00
C GLY A 180 12.27 1.56 -1.28
N PHE A 181 11.39 1.02 -0.43
CA PHE A 181 10.77 -0.29 -0.65
C PHE A 181 9.25 -0.24 -0.65
N VAL A 182 8.66 -1.06 -1.51
CA VAL A 182 7.23 -1.37 -1.53
C VAL A 182 7.05 -2.80 -1.07
N SER A 183 6.34 -2.99 0.03
CA SER A 183 6.00 -4.32 0.55
C SER A 183 4.76 -4.87 -0.16
N LEU A 184 4.81 -6.12 -0.60
CA LEU A 184 3.64 -6.84 -1.10
C LEU A 184 3.05 -7.72 0.02
N GLU A 185 1.74 -7.63 0.21
CA GLU A 185 1.00 -8.40 1.20
C GLU A 185 0.77 -9.82 0.66
N ILE A 186 1.44 -10.84 1.20
CA ILE A 186 1.12 -12.24 0.88
C ILE A 186 -0.06 -12.63 1.76
N GLN A 187 -1.20 -12.97 1.16
CA GLN A 187 -2.31 -13.52 1.94
C GLN A 187 -1.92 -14.92 2.41
N LEU A 188 -1.57 -15.06 3.69
CA LEU A 188 -1.53 -16.37 4.33
C LEU A 188 -2.99 -16.84 4.40
N ASN A 189 -3.40 -17.66 3.43
CA ASN A 189 -4.64 -18.41 3.50
C ASN A 189 -4.57 -19.30 4.75
N LYS A 190 -4.97 -18.77 5.90
CA LYS A 190 -5.27 -19.58 7.09
C LYS A 190 -6.55 -20.35 6.82
N LEU A 191 -6.51 -21.29 5.88
CA LEU A 191 -7.47 -22.38 5.78
C LEU A 191 -7.19 -23.37 6.91
N LYS A 192 -7.20 -22.90 8.16
CA LYS A 192 -7.50 -23.75 9.30
C LYS A 192 -9.01 -23.92 9.27
N GLY A 193 -9.47 -24.84 8.42
CA GLY A 193 -10.74 -25.53 8.63
C GLY A 193 -10.68 -26.24 9.97
N GLY A 194 -10.93 -25.50 11.04
CA GLY A 194 -11.41 -26.09 12.27
C GLY A 194 -12.75 -26.71 11.92
N LYS A 195 -12.78 -28.05 11.85
CA LYS A 195 -14.02 -28.79 12.02
C LYS A 195 -14.64 -28.26 13.31
N ASN A 196 -15.71 -27.48 13.18
CA ASN A 196 -16.70 -27.43 14.25
C ASN A 196 -17.23 -28.86 14.34
N ASN A 197 -16.70 -29.61 15.30
CA ASN A 197 -17.40 -30.79 15.76
C ASN A 197 -18.63 -30.29 16.52
N ASP A 198 -19.76 -30.86 16.13
CA ASP A 198 -21.09 -30.72 16.75
C ASP A 198 -21.07 -30.85 18.28
#